data_AF-A0A7T7L6J0-F1
#
_entry.id   AF-A0A7T7L6J0-F1
#
_cell.length_a   1.000
_cell.length_b   1.000
_cell.length_c   1.000
_cell.angle_alpha   90.00
_cell.angle_beta   90.00
_cell.angle_gamma   90.00
#
_symmetry.space_group_name_H-M   'P 1'
#
loop_
_entity.id
_entity.type
_entity.pdbx_description
1 polymer ?
#
loop_
_entity_poly.entity_id
_entity_poly.type
_entity_poly.pdbx_seq_one_letter_code
_entity_poly.pdbx_strand_id
1 'polypeptide(L)'
;MVTSTQAMLWAPDAPSDGGMFSTGEIVEVEGRPGEWELMKPGPGVWTVESARLEDRVSAKVSVSSLQRLADTPHIRRGDLVMQRYPEQERAAVVGAVVRLGQWVAVKSYTLPDGGVCQALDSVDRLEVVTAEQLAAAIRLDVVHGTHVGRIVQAVVTARAGQFRVVCRCAPGAGEICRNGRKVTWCPSLDSAHQLWDWHVAGHVPVDSVA
;
A
#
# COMPACT_ATOMS: atom_id res chain seq x y z
N MET A 1 30.25 -2.44 55.87
CA MET A 1 30.67 -2.65 54.47
C MET A 1 29.42 -2.68 53.62
N VAL A 2 29.18 -1.63 52.84
CA VAL A 2 28.05 -1.55 51.91
C VAL A 2 28.67 -1.33 50.53
N THR A 3 28.59 -2.35 49.68
CA THR A 3 29.06 -2.30 48.30
C THR A 3 27.96 -1.68 47.44
N SER A 4 28.19 -0.44 47.01
CA SER A 4 27.37 0.24 45.99
C SER A 4 27.57 -0.43 44.63
N THR A 5 26.52 -1.03 44.09
CA THR A 5 26.47 -1.45 42.69
C THR A 5 26.12 -0.23 41.85
N GLN A 6 27.13 0.33 41.17
CA GLN A 6 26.97 1.43 40.23
C GLN A 6 26.26 0.88 38.98
N ALA A 7 24.99 1.23 38.81
CA ALA A 7 24.28 1.00 37.57
C ALA A 7 24.98 1.80 36.46
N MET A 8 25.55 1.10 35.48
CA MET A 8 25.97 1.71 34.23
C MET A 8 24.73 2.31 33.56
N LEU A 9 24.57 3.62 33.72
CA LEU A 9 23.70 4.44 32.91
C LEU A 9 24.16 4.28 31.47
N TRP A 10 23.40 3.50 30.70
CA TRP A 10 23.47 3.48 29.25
C TRP A 10 23.15 4.90 28.78
N ALA A 11 24.18 5.66 28.43
CA ALA A 11 24.00 6.92 27.76
C ALA A 11 23.44 6.61 26.36
N PRO A 12 22.35 7.26 25.90
CA PRO A 12 22.01 7.20 24.49
C PRO A 12 23.21 7.71 23.70
N ASP A 13 23.67 6.92 22.73
CA ASP A 13 24.70 7.35 21.79
C ASP A 13 24.33 8.75 21.27
N ALA A 14 25.27 9.67 21.40
CA ALA A 14 25.11 11.02 20.87
C ALA A 14 24.74 10.92 19.38
N PRO A 15 23.84 11.78 18.86
CA PRO A 15 23.45 11.75 17.46
C PRO A 15 24.71 11.95 16.61
N SER A 16 25.08 10.92 15.86
CA SER A 16 26.17 11.00 14.90
C SER A 16 25.84 12.09 13.88
N ASP A 17 26.76 13.05 13.72
CA ASP A 17 26.68 14.24 12.88
C ASP A 17 25.84 14.06 11.59
N GLY A 18 24.86 14.95 11.42
CA GLY A 18 24.36 15.39 10.11
C GLY A 18 23.51 14.39 9.33
N GLY A 19 22.21 14.31 9.66
CA GLY A 19 21.17 13.58 8.90
C GLY A 19 21.01 14.04 7.44
N MET A 20 21.93 13.62 6.57
CA MET A 20 21.89 13.93 5.14
C MET A 20 21.23 12.83 4.30
N PHE A 21 21.12 11.61 4.81
CA PHE A 21 20.50 10.48 4.12
C PHE A 21 19.71 9.59 5.08
N SER A 22 18.71 8.88 4.56
CA SER A 22 17.87 7.95 5.33
C SER A 22 17.94 6.53 4.79
N THR A 23 17.77 5.52 5.66
CA THR A 23 17.56 4.13 5.22
C THR A 23 16.37 4.04 4.27
N GLY A 24 16.52 3.25 3.21
CA GLY A 24 15.55 3.06 2.13
C GLY A 24 15.59 4.15 1.05
N GLU A 25 16.38 5.21 1.21
CA GLU A 25 16.59 6.21 0.17
C GLU A 25 17.39 5.61 -0.99
N ILE A 26 17.03 5.96 -2.23
CA ILE A 26 17.75 5.52 -3.43
C ILE A 26 18.59 6.67 -3.95
N VAL A 27 19.88 6.38 -4.17
CA VAL A 27 20.92 7.35 -4.48
C VAL A 27 21.79 6.87 -5.66
N GLU A 28 22.53 7.80 -6.24
CA GLU A 28 23.70 7.51 -7.06
C GLU A 28 24.95 7.37 -6.18
N VAL A 29 25.90 6.56 -6.64
CA VAL A 29 27.20 6.42 -5.98
C VAL A 29 28.30 6.72 -6.99
N GLU A 30 29.13 7.71 -6.68
CA GLU A 30 30.28 8.09 -7.52
C GLU A 30 31.16 6.88 -7.85
N GLY A 31 31.49 6.70 -9.13
CA GLY A 31 32.31 5.60 -9.62
C GLY A 31 31.61 4.23 -9.66
N ARG A 32 30.31 4.15 -9.36
CA ARG A 32 29.50 2.93 -9.50
C ARG A 32 28.32 3.16 -10.43
N PRO A 33 28.10 2.30 -11.44
CA PRO A 33 26.99 2.47 -12.35
C PRO A 33 25.65 2.13 -11.67
N GLY A 34 24.60 2.85 -12.05
CA GLY A 34 23.23 2.62 -11.60
C GLY A 34 22.91 3.18 -10.22
N GLU A 35 21.70 2.88 -9.78
CA GLU A 35 21.09 3.40 -8.57
C GLU A 35 21.18 2.39 -7.41
N TRP A 36 21.30 2.91 -6.19
CA TRP A 36 21.61 2.13 -5.00
C TRP A 36 20.70 2.52 -3.84
N GLU A 37 20.06 1.53 -3.22
CA GLU A 37 19.25 1.70 -2.01
C GLU A 37 20.14 1.71 -0.77
N LEU A 38 19.96 2.70 0.10
CA LEU A 38 20.66 2.83 1.36
C LEU A 38 20.10 1.85 2.40
N MET A 39 20.89 0.84 2.79
CA MET A 39 20.42 -0.22 3.67
C MET A 39 20.72 0.07 5.13
N LYS A 40 21.98 0.34 5.46
CA LYS A 40 22.43 0.50 6.85
C LYS A 40 23.52 1.57 6.96
N PRO A 41 23.36 2.56 7.85
CA PRO A 41 24.42 3.52 8.12
C PRO A 41 25.54 2.89 8.96
N GLY A 42 26.76 3.38 8.76
CA GLY A 42 27.93 3.13 9.60
C GLY A 42 28.81 4.38 9.69
N PRO A 43 29.89 4.35 10.49
CA PRO A 43 30.78 5.50 10.63
C PRO A 43 31.46 5.86 9.31
N GLY A 44 31.07 7.00 8.71
CA GLY A 44 31.61 7.49 7.43
C GLY A 44 31.27 6.66 6.19
N VAL A 45 30.50 5.58 6.33
CA VAL A 45 30.16 4.65 5.25
C VAL A 45 28.69 4.22 5.31
N TRP A 46 28.14 3.88 4.16
CA TRP A 46 26.84 3.22 4.05
C TRP A 46 27.00 1.82 3.46
N THR A 47 26.22 0.88 3.98
CA THR A 47 25.88 -0.33 3.22
C THR A 47 24.75 0.00 2.26
N VAL A 48 24.97 -0.29 0.98
CA VAL A 48 24.04 -0.03 -0.11
C VAL A 48 23.76 -1.30 -0.88
N GLU A 49 22.56 -1.41 -1.46
CA GLU A 49 22.16 -2.52 -2.32
C GLU A 49 21.72 -2.00 -3.70
N SER A 50 22.15 -2.65 -4.77
CA SER A 50 21.77 -2.27 -6.13
C SER A 50 20.25 -2.28 -6.31
N ALA A 51 19.71 -1.19 -6.87
CA ALA A 51 18.30 -1.02 -7.21
C ALA A 51 17.96 -1.57 -8.61
N ARG A 52 18.69 -2.62 -9.04
CA ARG A 52 18.42 -3.39 -10.27
C ARG A 52 17.72 -4.69 -9.92
N LEU A 53 16.79 -5.13 -10.76
CA LEU A 53 16.01 -6.34 -10.48
C LEU A 53 16.87 -7.62 -10.50
N GLU A 54 17.74 -7.75 -11.50
CA GLU A 54 18.48 -9.00 -11.77
C GLU A 54 19.79 -9.14 -10.98
N ASP A 55 20.30 -8.04 -10.40
CA ASP A 55 21.63 -7.99 -9.79
C ASP A 55 21.61 -7.14 -8.51
N ARG A 56 21.01 -7.69 -7.44
CA ARG A 56 20.92 -7.07 -6.12
C ARG A 56 22.15 -7.32 -5.28
N VAL A 57 23.27 -6.77 -5.70
CA VAL A 57 24.54 -6.84 -4.96
C VAL A 57 24.59 -5.78 -3.87
N SER A 58 25.19 -6.15 -2.73
CA SER A 58 25.47 -5.24 -1.62
C SER A 58 26.92 -4.74 -1.67
N ALA A 59 27.13 -3.48 -1.27
CA ALA A 59 28.46 -2.87 -1.17
C ALA A 59 28.55 -1.94 0.04
N LYS A 60 29.79 -1.61 0.45
CA LYS A 60 30.07 -0.51 1.37
C LYS A 60 30.65 0.66 0.58
N VAL A 61 30.14 1.86 0.81
CA VAL A 61 30.51 3.08 0.07
C VAL A 61 30.69 4.24 1.04
N SER A 62 31.52 5.21 0.69
CA SER A 62 31.73 6.41 1.52
C SER A 62 30.49 7.29 1.49
N VAL A 63 30.15 7.93 2.62
CA VAL A 63 29.10 8.96 2.65
C VAL A 63 29.38 10.08 1.62
N SER A 64 30.66 10.42 1.43
CA SER A 64 31.08 11.47 0.50
C SER A 64 30.85 11.14 -0.98
N SER A 65 30.68 9.85 -1.32
CA SER A 65 30.40 9.39 -2.69
C SER A 65 28.91 9.33 -3.03
N LEU A 66 28.03 9.59 -2.06
CA LEU A 66 26.58 9.48 -2.25
C LEU A 66 26.01 10.76 -2.87
N GLN A 67 25.14 10.61 -3.86
CA GLN A 67 24.44 11.72 -4.51
C GLN A 67 22.93 11.42 -4.58
N ARG A 68 22.10 12.39 -4.17
CA ARG A 68 20.64 12.24 -4.27
C ARG A 68 20.20 12.30 -5.72
N LEU A 69 19.30 11.41 -6.09
CA LEU A 69 18.63 11.48 -7.39
C LEU A 69 17.59 12.59 -7.36
N ALA A 70 17.44 13.31 -8.48
CA ALA A 70 16.41 14.34 -8.60
C ALA A 70 14.98 13.76 -8.65
N ASP A 71 14.85 12.52 -9.12
CA ASP A 71 13.59 11.79 -9.31
C ASP A 71 13.45 10.61 -8.34
N THR A 72 14.06 10.65 -7.15
CA THR A 72 13.95 9.59 -6.14
C THR A 72 12.47 9.26 -5.84
N PRO A 73 12.08 7.98 -5.83
CA PRO A 73 10.71 7.59 -5.54
C PRO A 73 10.38 7.82 -4.06
N HIS A 74 9.17 8.27 -3.78
CA HIS A 74 8.70 8.45 -2.39
C HIS A 74 8.39 7.12 -1.70
N ILE A 75 8.08 6.07 -2.47
CA ILE A 75 7.84 4.71 -1.98
C ILE A 75 9.16 4.01 -1.70
N ARG A 76 9.22 3.29 -0.59
CA ARG A 76 10.41 2.62 -0.07
C ARG A 76 10.14 1.16 0.29
N ARG A 77 11.21 0.40 0.45
CA ARG A 77 11.14 -0.94 1.04
C ARG A 77 10.49 -0.88 2.42
N GLY A 78 9.58 -1.81 2.68
CA GLY A 78 8.82 -1.91 3.92
C GLY A 78 7.52 -1.14 3.89
N ASP A 79 7.33 -0.21 2.95
CA ASP A 79 6.07 0.52 2.84
C ASP A 79 4.92 -0.44 2.54
N LEU A 80 3.78 -0.17 3.17
CA LEU A 80 2.53 -0.81 2.86
C LEU A 80 1.83 0.05 1.82
N VAL A 81 1.49 -0.54 0.68
CA VAL A 81 0.99 0.20 -0.49
C VAL A 81 -0.30 -0.41 -1.03
N MET A 82 -1.17 0.44 -1.56
CA MET A 82 -2.30 0.03 -2.39
C MET A 82 -2.14 0.60 -3.80
N GLN A 83 -2.63 -0.12 -4.80
CA GLN A 83 -2.74 0.47 -6.13
C GLN A 83 -3.81 1.57 -6.13
N ARG A 84 -3.57 2.64 -6.89
CA ARG A 84 -4.46 3.80 -7.05
C ARG A 84 -5.66 3.51 -7.95
N TYR A 85 -6.36 2.43 -7.67
CA TYR A 85 -7.67 2.10 -8.22
C TYR A 85 -8.68 2.05 -7.08
N PRO A 86 -9.83 2.73 -7.21
CA PRO A 86 -10.78 2.79 -6.11
C PRO A 86 -11.35 1.40 -5.75
N GLU A 87 -11.38 0.45 -6.68
CA GLU A 87 -11.80 -0.93 -6.44
C GLU A 87 -10.74 -1.81 -5.76
N GLN A 88 -9.53 -1.31 -5.53
CA GLN A 88 -8.49 -2.09 -4.86
C GLN A 88 -8.85 -2.27 -3.38
N GLU A 89 -8.89 -3.54 -2.93
CA GLU A 89 -9.26 -3.90 -1.56
C GLU A 89 -8.04 -4.37 -0.74
N ARG A 90 -6.95 -4.75 -1.44
CA ARG A 90 -5.74 -5.36 -0.87
C ARG A 90 -4.57 -4.39 -0.89
N ALA A 91 -3.86 -4.34 0.22
CA ALA A 91 -2.54 -3.75 0.29
C ALA A 91 -1.46 -4.82 0.09
N ALA A 92 -0.25 -4.37 -0.22
CA ALA A 92 0.94 -5.19 -0.39
C ALA A 92 2.13 -4.51 0.28
N VAL A 93 3.08 -5.30 0.77
CA VAL A 93 4.32 -4.80 1.35
C VAL A 93 5.37 -4.69 0.25
N VAL A 94 6.05 -3.56 0.17
CA VAL A 94 7.14 -3.33 -0.77
C VAL A 94 8.39 -4.05 -0.28
N GLY A 95 8.87 -5.03 -1.05
CA GLY A 95 10.13 -5.72 -0.79
C GLY A 95 11.34 -5.04 -1.42
N ALA A 96 11.13 -4.31 -2.51
CA ALA A 96 12.17 -3.58 -3.22
C ALA A 96 11.59 -2.47 -4.07
N VAL A 97 12.40 -1.46 -4.36
CA VAL A 97 12.12 -0.47 -5.41
C VAL A 97 13.30 -0.48 -6.37
N VAL A 98 13.01 -0.66 -7.66
CA VAL A 98 14.00 -0.91 -8.71
C VAL A 98 13.76 0.00 -9.91
N ARG A 99 14.82 0.24 -10.69
CA ARG A 99 14.76 0.99 -11.95
C ARG A 99 14.64 0.03 -13.14
N LEU A 100 13.55 0.14 -13.89
CA LEU A 100 13.26 -0.62 -15.13
C LEU A 100 12.71 0.31 -16.21
N GLY A 101 13.51 1.29 -16.63
CA GLY A 101 13.08 2.43 -17.47
C GLY A 101 12.20 3.45 -16.72
N GLN A 102 11.52 3.02 -15.66
CA GLN A 102 10.79 3.82 -14.67
C GLN A 102 11.00 3.21 -13.28
N TRP A 103 10.58 3.90 -12.21
CA TRP A 103 10.57 3.31 -10.88
C TRP A 103 9.46 2.28 -10.72
N VAL A 104 9.83 1.09 -10.28
CA VAL A 104 8.91 -0.04 -10.08
C VAL A 104 9.09 -0.57 -8.66
N ALA A 105 7.98 -0.80 -7.97
CA ALA A 105 7.98 -1.49 -6.68
C ALA A 105 7.75 -2.99 -6.91
N VAL A 106 8.65 -3.80 -6.34
CA VAL A 106 8.44 -5.24 -6.14
C VAL A 106 7.69 -5.39 -4.82
N LYS A 107 6.47 -5.90 -4.86
CA LYS A 107 5.62 -6.01 -3.67
C LYS A 107 4.99 -7.38 -3.54
N SER A 108 4.66 -7.75 -2.32
CA SER A 108 4.03 -9.02 -2.02
C SER A 108 2.81 -8.86 -1.12
N TYR A 109 1.87 -9.79 -1.26
CA TYR A 109 0.71 -9.90 -0.38
C TYR A 109 0.34 -11.37 -0.20
N THR A 110 -0.27 -11.67 0.94
CA THR A 110 -0.71 -13.03 1.29
C THR A 110 -2.10 -13.28 0.73
N LEU A 111 -2.29 -14.44 0.11
CA LEU A 111 -3.55 -14.96 -0.40
C LEU A 111 -4.34 -15.68 0.72
N PRO A 112 -5.66 -15.90 0.54
CA PRO A 112 -6.48 -16.57 1.55
C PRO A 112 -6.02 -17.99 1.92
N ASP A 113 -5.33 -18.68 1.02
CA ASP A 113 -4.74 -20.01 1.23
C ASP A 113 -3.36 -19.96 1.92
N GLY A 114 -2.88 -18.78 2.30
CA GLY A 114 -1.57 -18.56 2.87
C GLY A 114 -0.44 -18.42 1.84
N GLY A 115 -0.72 -18.58 0.54
CA GLY A 115 0.26 -18.38 -0.52
C GLY A 115 0.72 -16.93 -0.59
N VAL A 116 1.98 -16.69 -0.97
CA VAL A 116 2.51 -15.34 -1.19
C VAL A 116 2.48 -15.04 -2.68
N CYS A 117 1.74 -14.00 -3.07
CA CYS A 117 1.77 -13.48 -4.42
C CYS A 117 2.77 -12.32 -4.49
N GLN A 118 3.66 -12.35 -5.49
CA GLN A 118 4.51 -11.22 -5.84
C GLN A 118 4.00 -10.51 -7.09
N ALA A 119 4.11 -9.19 -7.10
CA ALA A 119 3.71 -8.36 -8.22
C ALA A 119 4.69 -7.19 -8.40
N LEU A 120 4.74 -6.70 -9.63
CA LEU A 120 5.49 -5.51 -10.03
C LEU A 120 4.48 -4.43 -10.42
N ASP A 121 4.60 -3.24 -9.85
CA ASP A 121 3.81 -2.08 -10.24
C ASP A 121 4.69 -0.84 -10.33
N SER A 122 4.40 0.03 -11.30
CA SER A 122 5.00 1.38 -11.35
C SER A 122 4.68 2.14 -10.05
N VAL A 123 5.68 2.81 -9.50
CA VAL A 123 5.56 3.59 -8.25
C VAL A 123 4.46 4.65 -8.35
N ASP A 124 4.24 5.25 -9.52
CA ASP A 124 3.23 6.29 -9.72
C ASP A 124 1.78 5.78 -9.61
N ARG A 125 1.59 4.46 -9.73
CA ARG A 125 0.30 3.79 -9.61
C ARG A 125 0.02 3.33 -8.18
N LEU A 126 0.89 3.65 -7.23
CA LEU A 126 0.82 3.19 -5.85
C LEU A 126 0.64 4.37 -4.89
N GLU A 127 0.01 4.08 -3.77
CA GLU A 127 -0.22 5.03 -2.68
C GLU A 127 0.15 4.33 -1.38
N VAL A 128 1.00 4.98 -0.58
CA VAL A 128 1.43 4.48 0.73
C VAL A 128 0.26 4.62 1.69
N VAL A 129 -0.03 3.53 2.40
CA VAL A 129 -1.08 3.43 3.42
C VAL A 129 -0.49 2.92 4.71
N THR A 130 -1.19 3.14 5.81
CA THR A 130 -0.82 2.64 7.13
C THR A 130 -1.61 1.39 7.49
N ALA A 131 -1.10 0.59 8.42
CA ALA A 131 -1.83 -0.56 8.94
C ALA A 131 -3.13 -0.12 9.63
N GLU A 132 -3.11 1.03 10.30
CA GLU A 132 -4.26 1.63 10.98
C GLU A 132 -5.36 2.02 9.99
N GLN A 133 -5.01 2.66 8.86
CA GLN A 133 -5.97 3.00 7.81
C GLN A 133 -6.62 1.74 7.23
N LEU A 134 -5.86 0.67 7.01
CA LEU A 134 -6.40 -0.58 6.49
C LEU A 134 -7.30 -1.31 7.48
N ALA A 135 -6.94 -1.29 8.77
CA ALA A 135 -7.71 -1.91 9.84
C ALA A 135 -9.01 -1.14 10.12
N ALA A 136 -8.98 0.19 9.99
CA ALA A 136 -10.16 1.03 10.13
C ALA A 136 -11.12 0.94 8.93
N ALA A 137 -10.64 0.52 7.76
CA ALA A 137 -11.45 0.46 6.55
C ALA A 137 -12.54 -0.62 6.63
N ILE A 138 -13.79 -0.18 6.50
CA ILE A 138 -14.97 -1.03 6.63
C ILE A 138 -15.09 -1.98 5.43
N ARG A 139 -15.25 -3.27 5.72
CA ARG A 139 -15.47 -4.34 4.74
C ARG A 139 -16.55 -5.28 5.28
N LEU A 140 -17.73 -5.26 4.68
CA LEU A 140 -18.88 -6.02 5.13
C LEU A 140 -19.38 -6.92 4.00
N ASP A 141 -19.52 -8.21 4.28
CA ASP A 141 -20.37 -9.07 3.46
C ASP A 141 -21.83 -8.83 3.86
N VAL A 142 -22.71 -8.65 2.87
CA VAL A 142 -24.13 -8.41 3.08
C VAL A 142 -24.96 -9.51 2.40
N VAL A 143 -25.95 -10.04 3.12
CA VAL A 143 -26.79 -11.15 2.67
C VAL A 143 -28.23 -10.89 3.03
N HIS A 144 -29.15 -11.09 2.08
CA HIS A 144 -30.60 -11.03 2.30
C HIS A 144 -31.31 -12.04 1.40
N GLY A 145 -31.82 -13.13 1.99
CA GLY A 145 -32.41 -14.23 1.21
C GLY A 145 -31.40 -14.81 0.22
N THR A 146 -31.70 -14.73 -1.08
CA THR A 146 -30.81 -15.16 -2.16
C THR A 146 -29.82 -14.09 -2.62
N HIS A 147 -29.95 -12.85 -2.15
CA HIS A 147 -29.04 -11.76 -2.50
C HIS A 147 -27.78 -11.81 -1.64
N VAL A 148 -26.63 -11.77 -2.29
CA VAL A 148 -25.30 -11.75 -1.65
C VAL A 148 -24.50 -10.60 -2.25
N GLY A 149 -23.77 -9.86 -1.42
CA GLY A 149 -23.00 -8.71 -1.85
C GLY A 149 -21.95 -8.29 -0.84
N ARG A 150 -21.32 -7.13 -1.10
CA ARG A 150 -20.33 -6.51 -0.23
C ARG A 150 -20.47 -5.00 -0.20
N ILE A 151 -20.19 -4.42 0.97
CA ILE A 151 -19.97 -2.99 1.16
C ILE A 151 -18.51 -2.81 1.58
N VAL A 152 -17.74 -2.07 0.78
CA VAL A 152 -16.30 -1.88 0.99
C VAL A 152 -15.95 -0.41 0.94
N GLN A 153 -15.29 0.09 1.97
CA GLN A 153 -14.77 1.45 1.98
C GLN A 153 -13.49 1.55 1.15
N ALA A 154 -13.42 2.51 0.24
CA ALA A 154 -12.18 2.84 -0.47
C ALA A 154 -11.20 3.52 0.49
N VAL A 155 -9.94 3.10 0.44
CA VAL A 155 -8.87 3.63 1.30
C VAL A 155 -8.06 4.72 0.60
N VAL A 156 -7.89 4.60 -0.72
CA VAL A 156 -7.01 5.43 -1.53
C VAL A 156 -7.78 6.15 -2.64
N THR A 157 -7.10 7.04 -3.37
CA THR A 157 -7.64 7.86 -4.48
C THR A 157 -8.65 8.94 -4.06
N ALA A 158 -9.27 9.61 -5.04
CA ALA A 158 -10.36 10.56 -4.84
C ALA A 158 -11.64 9.95 -4.21
N ARG A 159 -11.71 8.62 -4.09
CA ARG A 159 -12.81 7.89 -3.45
C ARG A 159 -12.53 7.52 -1.99
N ALA A 160 -11.37 7.86 -1.43
CA ALA A 160 -11.03 7.56 -0.05
C ALA A 160 -12.16 7.98 0.91
N GLY A 161 -12.60 7.06 1.76
CA GLY A 161 -13.70 7.24 2.70
C GLY A 161 -15.09 6.92 2.14
N GLN A 162 -15.26 6.84 0.81
CA GLN A 162 -16.52 6.44 0.17
C GLN A 162 -16.70 4.92 0.18
N PHE A 163 -17.95 4.49 0.06
CA PHE A 163 -18.35 3.09 0.19
C PHE A 163 -18.82 2.54 -1.16
N ARG A 164 -18.18 1.47 -1.60
CA ARG A 164 -18.58 0.70 -2.77
C ARG A 164 -19.56 -0.39 -2.39
N VAL A 165 -20.66 -0.50 -3.12
CA VAL A 165 -21.62 -1.59 -2.97
C VAL A 165 -21.56 -2.50 -4.20
N VAL A 166 -21.37 -3.79 -3.96
CA VAL A 166 -21.20 -4.83 -4.99
C VAL A 166 -22.21 -5.94 -4.76
N CYS A 167 -23.06 -6.27 -5.73
CA CYS A 167 -23.87 -7.49 -5.72
C CYS A 167 -23.11 -8.63 -6.40
N ARG A 168 -23.26 -9.83 -5.85
CA ARG A 168 -22.74 -11.12 -6.35
C ARG A 168 -23.87 -12.12 -6.63
N CYS A 169 -25.08 -11.60 -6.84
CA CYS A 169 -26.31 -12.36 -6.92
C CYS A 169 -26.40 -13.23 -8.19
N ALA A 170 -25.58 -12.92 -9.22
CA ALA A 170 -25.41 -13.72 -10.42
C ALA A 170 -23.93 -13.72 -10.87
N PRO A 171 -23.47 -14.73 -11.64
CA PRO A 171 -22.15 -14.70 -12.26
C PRO A 171 -21.97 -13.43 -13.11
N GLY A 172 -20.86 -12.71 -12.91
CA GLY A 172 -20.60 -11.44 -13.59
C GLY A 172 -21.36 -10.22 -13.03
N ALA A 173 -22.23 -10.41 -12.03
CA ALA A 173 -22.76 -9.28 -11.27
C ALA A 173 -21.63 -8.57 -10.50
N GLY A 174 -21.75 -7.26 -10.34
CA GLY A 174 -20.74 -6.49 -9.62
C GLY A 174 -21.16 -5.07 -9.26
N GLU A 175 -22.05 -4.46 -10.01
CA GLU A 175 -22.54 -3.11 -9.73
C GLU A 175 -24.06 -3.13 -9.60
N ILE A 176 -24.59 -2.33 -8.67
CA ILE A 176 -26.03 -2.14 -8.56
C ILE A 176 -26.46 -1.12 -9.60
N CYS A 177 -27.43 -1.47 -10.42
CA CYS A 177 -28.01 -0.55 -11.41
C CYS A 177 -29.33 0.02 -10.88
N ARG A 178 -29.40 1.34 -10.75
CA ARG A 178 -30.63 2.09 -10.40
C ARG A 178 -31.02 2.97 -11.58
N ASN A 179 -32.24 2.78 -12.09
CA ASN A 179 -32.78 3.54 -13.24
C ASN A 179 -31.85 3.47 -14.47
N GLY A 180 -31.34 2.29 -14.79
CA GLY A 180 -30.41 2.08 -15.92
C GLY A 180 -29.00 2.64 -15.71
N ARG A 181 -28.70 3.21 -14.54
CA ARG A 181 -27.38 3.75 -14.20
C ARG A 181 -26.70 2.92 -13.13
N LYS A 182 -25.40 2.68 -13.30
CA LYS A 182 -24.56 2.07 -12.28
C LYS A 182 -24.42 3.02 -11.09
N VAL A 183 -24.91 2.60 -9.94
CA VAL A 183 -24.76 3.29 -8.67
C VAL A 183 -23.90 2.40 -7.79
N THR A 184 -22.60 2.59 -7.89
CA THR A 184 -21.60 1.72 -7.25
C THR A 184 -21.03 2.36 -5.98
N TRP A 185 -21.02 3.70 -5.89
CA TRP A 185 -20.31 4.45 -4.85
C TRP A 185 -21.25 5.35 -4.04
N CYS A 186 -21.15 5.25 -2.72
CA CYS A 186 -21.95 5.97 -1.74
C CYS A 186 -21.03 6.83 -0.86
N PRO A 187 -21.48 8.03 -0.46
CA PRO A 187 -20.66 8.94 0.36
C PRO A 187 -20.56 8.51 1.84
N SER A 188 -21.43 7.62 2.30
CA SER A 188 -21.50 7.15 3.68
C SER A 188 -21.89 5.67 3.75
N LEU A 189 -21.63 5.03 4.90
CA LEU A 189 -22.05 3.66 5.16
C LEU A 189 -23.58 3.52 5.16
N ASP A 190 -24.29 4.48 5.74
CA ASP A 190 -25.76 4.47 5.77
C ASP A 190 -26.36 4.52 4.36
N SER A 191 -25.80 5.37 3.48
CA SER A 191 -26.22 5.41 2.07
C SER A 191 -25.89 4.11 1.33
N ALA A 192 -24.82 3.42 1.70
CA ALA A 192 -24.47 2.11 1.14
C ALA A 192 -25.46 1.03 1.58
N HIS A 193 -25.88 1.02 2.85
CA HIS A 193 -26.94 0.14 3.34
C HIS A 193 -28.26 0.42 2.65
N GLN A 194 -28.68 1.69 2.53
CA GLN A 194 -29.90 2.05 1.81
C GLN A 194 -29.90 1.59 0.35
N LEU A 195 -28.75 1.67 -0.32
CA LEU A 195 -28.60 1.18 -1.69
C LEU A 195 -28.72 -0.36 -1.75
N TRP A 196 -28.15 -1.07 -0.79
CA TRP A 196 -28.29 -2.52 -0.66
C TRP A 196 -29.74 -2.91 -0.39
N ASP A 197 -30.40 -2.26 0.57
CA ASP A 197 -31.80 -2.49 0.92
C ASP A 197 -32.72 -2.24 -0.27
N TRP A 198 -32.49 -1.16 -1.01
CA TRP A 198 -33.21 -0.90 -2.26
C TRP A 198 -33.00 -2.01 -3.29
N HIS A 199 -31.78 -2.53 -3.42
CA HIS A 199 -31.45 -3.61 -4.36
C HIS A 199 -32.15 -4.93 -4.00
N VAL A 200 -32.20 -5.29 -2.70
CA VAL A 200 -32.82 -6.55 -2.25
C VAL A 200 -34.34 -6.46 -2.11
N ALA A 201 -34.88 -5.27 -1.83
CA ALA A 201 -36.32 -5.04 -1.78
C ALA A 201 -36.99 -5.27 -3.14
N GLY A 202 -36.20 -5.39 -4.22
CA GLY A 202 -36.66 -5.76 -5.55
C GLY A 202 -37.83 -4.89 -5.96
N HIS A 203 -37.57 -3.66 -6.42
CA HIS A 203 -38.65 -2.92 -7.07
C HIS A 203 -39.13 -3.74 -8.27
N VAL A 204 -40.28 -4.37 -8.05
CA VAL A 204 -41.21 -4.89 -9.05
C VAL A 204 -41.30 -3.82 -10.13
N PRO A 205 -41.09 -4.15 -11.41
CA PRO A 205 -41.38 -3.22 -12.49
C PRO A 205 -42.81 -2.72 -12.28
N VAL A 206 -42.98 -1.39 -12.20
CA VAL A 206 -44.30 -0.77 -12.34
C VAL A 206 -44.67 -0.89 -13.82
N ASP A 207 -44.95 -2.12 -14.25
CA ASP A 207 -45.49 -2.50 -15.55
C ASP A 207 -46.20 -3.85 -15.35
N SER A 208 -47.24 -3.82 -14.53
CA SER A 208 -48.30 -4.82 -14.54
C SER A 208 -49.64 -4.09 -14.48
N VAL A 209 -49.86 -3.21 -15.47
CA VAL A 209 -51.19 -2.88 -15.96
C VAL A 209 -51.11 -2.62 -17.47
N ALA A 210 -51.27 -3.67 -18.26
CA ALA A 210 -52.01 -3.67 -19.53
C ALA A 210 -52.29 -5.12 -19.93
#